data_AF-A0A959STH9-F1
#
_entry.id   AF-A0A959STH9-F1
#
_cell.length_a   1.000
_cell.length_b   1.000
_cell.length_c   1.000
_cell.angle_alpha   90.00
_cell.angle_beta   90.00
_cell.angle_gamma   90.00
#
_symmetry.space_group_name_H-M   'P 1'
#
loop_
_entity.id
_entity.type
_entity.pdbx_description
1 polymer ?
#
loop_
_entity_poly.entity_id
_entity_poly.type
_entity_poly.pdbx_seq_one_letter_code
_entity_poly.pdbx_strand_id
1 'polypeptide(L)'
;SPWRLLPTKAAIRQAGLWVALGAMPFLAAVATAEWLSRSDCLYYGNTLGVVRGSVASLMPLIAGTDAPAAPLLVLLVLIACTAVAAAAFRTAPRGMHAWVPVLCAGLLWADGLARVVLHHWKGTPFPEDRTVLHWVTPFLLLFAFAVERVAQARQRWQWAALPLLALPVHAVATANLNATMYWPEQAIPAPLYRAANDWKNRTASLPTIGGYHQMIACWGFGQREHGLRLNAVDITQWPLGGGDLLLLDPQRSEVPPGYRLLALAGTERAALYGRTQAETSTLVLDSILPPVHGNAELRELWRPPTDAMKGNAYRIELDLALKPEHEPMTGVIVVETIAAGLPQHRDFMLIQFLRDPGRGIGLQGVRRIPEVPSDAGEVVAYLWNQLHQSYTSEGRLRVYLVRPWKEGHKP
;
A
#
# COMPACT_ATOMS: atom_id res chain seq x y z
N SER A 1 43.12 33.97 16.83
CA SER A 1 42.45 33.64 15.56
C SER A 1 42.01 32.17 15.60
N PRO A 2 40.70 31.86 15.48
CA PRO A 2 40.20 30.48 15.57
C PRO A 2 40.57 29.62 14.34
N TRP A 3 41.18 30.21 13.31
CA TRP A 3 41.73 29.50 12.16
C TRP A 3 43.23 29.29 12.35
N ARG A 4 43.65 28.52 13.37
CA ARG A 4 44.98 27.89 13.28
C ARG A 4 44.88 26.94 12.09
N LEU A 5 45.57 27.29 11.01
CA LEU A 5 45.69 26.47 9.81
C LEU A 5 46.03 25.05 10.27
N LEU A 6 45.09 24.13 10.06
CA LEU A 6 45.36 22.71 10.25
C LEU A 6 46.59 22.37 9.41
N PRO A 7 47.51 21.51 9.89
CA PRO A 7 48.60 21.03 9.06
C PRO A 7 48.03 20.53 7.73
N THR A 8 48.64 20.87 6.61
CA THR A 8 48.08 20.73 5.25
C THR A 8 47.46 19.35 5.00
N LYS A 9 48.04 18.29 5.56
CA LYS A 9 47.52 16.91 5.52
C LYS A 9 46.16 16.73 6.19
N ALA A 10 45.93 17.36 7.34
CA ALA A 10 44.66 17.31 8.06
C ALA A 10 43.56 18.11 7.33
N ALA A 11 43.91 19.25 6.73
CA ALA A 11 42.98 20.03 5.90
C ALA A 11 42.54 19.24 4.66
N ILE A 12 43.49 18.60 3.95
CA ILE A 12 43.20 17.74 2.80
C ILE A 12 42.31 16.56 3.20
N ARG A 13 42.62 15.89 4.33
CA ARG A 13 41.79 14.78 4.83
C ARG A 13 40.37 15.23 5.17
N GLN A 14 40.22 16.39 5.82
CA GLN A 14 38.91 16.93 6.14
C GLN A 14 38.14 17.32 4.87
N ALA A 15 38.78 17.97 3.90
CA ALA A 15 38.16 18.29 2.62
C ALA A 15 37.72 17.01 1.88
N GLY A 16 38.57 15.98 1.85
CA GLY A 16 38.23 14.67 1.31
C GLY A 16 37.04 14.03 2.00
N LEU A 17 36.97 14.12 3.34
CA LEU A 17 35.82 13.65 4.11
C LEU A 17 34.54 14.45 3.83
N TRP A 18 34.63 15.79 3.69
CA TRP A 18 33.49 16.63 3.33
C TRP A 18 32.95 16.32 1.94
N VAL A 19 33.84 16.06 0.98
CA VAL A 19 33.43 15.65 -0.37
C VAL A 19 32.80 14.26 -0.32
N ALA A 20 33.46 13.29 0.31
CA ALA A 20 33.01 11.89 0.33
C ALA A 20 31.74 11.67 1.15
N LEU A 21 31.57 12.37 2.29
CA LEU A 21 30.46 12.17 3.22
C LEU A 21 29.38 13.27 3.14
N GLY A 22 29.65 14.37 2.45
CA GLY A 22 28.71 15.48 2.29
C GLY A 22 28.29 15.66 0.84
N ALA A 23 29.20 16.16 0.00
CA ALA A 23 28.88 16.55 -1.38
C ALA A 23 28.43 15.35 -2.25
N MET A 24 29.13 14.22 -2.18
CA MET A 24 28.83 13.05 -3.00
C MET A 24 27.47 12.41 -2.66
N PRO A 25 27.13 12.11 -1.39
CA PRO A 25 25.79 11.64 -1.04
C PRO A 25 24.69 12.64 -1.38
N PHE A 26 24.95 13.94 -1.25
CA PHE A 26 24.01 14.98 -1.64
C PHE A 26 23.73 14.96 -3.15
N LEU A 27 24.78 14.93 -3.98
CA LEU A 27 24.63 14.84 -5.44
C LEU A 27 23.91 13.55 -5.85
N ALA A 28 24.21 12.42 -5.19
CA ALA A 28 23.49 11.17 -5.41
C ALA A 28 22.00 11.30 -5.05
N ALA A 29 21.66 11.89 -3.90
CA ALA A 29 20.28 12.14 -3.50
C ALA A 29 19.53 13.06 -4.47
N VAL A 30 20.18 14.12 -4.96
CA VAL A 30 19.61 15.02 -5.98
C VAL A 30 19.34 14.27 -7.28
N ALA A 31 20.30 13.45 -7.75
CA ALA A 31 20.14 12.64 -8.95
C ALA A 31 19.01 11.61 -8.79
N THR A 32 18.91 10.95 -7.63
CA THR A 32 17.82 10.02 -7.32
C THR A 32 16.47 10.72 -7.27
N ALA A 33 16.38 11.89 -6.64
CA ALA A 33 15.14 12.67 -6.58
C ALA A 33 14.70 13.11 -7.99
N GLU A 34 15.64 13.48 -8.86
CA GLU A 34 15.34 13.81 -10.25
C GLU A 34 14.87 12.59 -11.05
N TRP A 35 15.52 11.44 -10.88
CA TRP A 35 15.07 10.19 -11.48
C TRP A 35 13.65 9.83 -11.03
N LEU A 36 13.38 9.85 -9.72
CA LEU A 36 12.06 9.60 -9.15
C LEU A 36 11.00 10.60 -9.67
N SER A 37 11.37 11.88 -9.79
CA SER A 37 10.48 12.91 -10.33
C SER A 37 10.13 12.65 -11.80
N ARG A 38 11.10 12.26 -12.62
CA ARG A 38 10.89 11.96 -14.05
C ARG A 38 10.08 10.67 -14.26
N SER A 39 10.17 9.73 -13.31
CA SER A 39 9.40 8.49 -13.31
C SER A 39 8.02 8.61 -12.66
N ASP A 40 7.56 9.84 -12.40
CA ASP A 40 6.29 10.12 -11.71
C ASP A 40 6.14 9.29 -10.42
N CYS A 41 7.22 9.14 -9.66
CA CYS A 41 7.26 8.40 -8.39
C CYS A 41 7.11 9.33 -7.18
N LEU A 42 7.06 10.65 -7.39
CA LEU A 42 6.93 11.68 -6.34
C LEU A 42 5.53 12.33 -6.34
N TYR A 43 4.49 11.54 -6.59
CA TYR A 43 3.10 12.04 -6.70
C TYR A 43 2.37 12.12 -5.35
N TYR A 44 2.88 11.48 -4.30
CA TYR A 44 2.23 11.42 -2.99
C TYR A 44 2.69 12.55 -2.06
N GLY A 45 1.74 13.32 -1.55
CA GLY A 45 1.97 14.43 -0.63
C GLY A 45 0.92 15.53 -0.77
N ASN A 46 1.16 16.67 -0.11
CA ASN A 46 0.26 17.81 -0.09
C ASN A 46 0.91 19.09 -0.66
N THR A 47 0.08 20.10 -0.91
CA THR A 47 0.51 21.44 -1.37
C THR A 47 0.41 22.51 -0.28
N LEU A 48 0.04 22.13 0.95
CA LEU A 48 -0.26 23.06 2.05
C LEU A 48 1.00 23.59 2.77
N GLY A 49 2.17 23.06 2.44
CA GLY A 49 3.45 23.47 3.02
C GLY A 49 3.91 22.58 4.17
N VAL A 50 5.13 22.83 4.63
CA VAL A 50 5.77 22.05 5.71
C VAL A 50 4.93 22.02 6.99
N VAL A 51 4.41 23.15 7.43
CA VAL A 51 3.72 23.24 8.73
C VAL A 51 2.26 22.78 8.63
N ARG A 52 1.50 23.38 7.72
CA ARG A 52 0.05 23.12 7.58
C ARG A 52 -0.25 21.81 6.84
N GLY A 53 0.72 21.26 6.14
CA GLY A 53 0.62 19.97 5.47
C GLY A 53 1.41 18.89 6.21
N SER A 54 2.74 18.91 6.10
CA SER A 54 3.59 17.82 6.62
C SER A 54 3.48 17.64 8.13
N VAL A 55 3.72 18.69 8.92
CA VAL A 55 3.62 18.60 10.39
C VAL A 55 2.18 18.34 10.82
N ALA A 56 1.20 18.94 10.16
CA ALA A 56 -0.22 18.69 10.43
C ALA A 56 -0.61 17.23 10.24
N SER A 57 -0.15 16.58 9.17
CA SER A 57 -0.42 15.15 8.93
C SER A 57 0.13 14.23 10.04
N LEU A 58 1.21 14.66 10.74
CA LEU A 58 1.77 13.91 11.86
C LEU A 58 0.98 14.04 13.16
N MET A 59 0.19 15.10 13.34
CA MET A 59 -0.46 15.39 14.63
C MET A 59 -1.49 14.34 15.04
N PRO A 60 -2.40 13.85 14.18
CA PRO A 60 -3.29 12.75 14.55
C PRO A 60 -2.54 11.46 14.91
N LEU A 61 -1.39 11.21 14.28
CA LEU A 61 -0.62 9.98 14.46
C LEU A 61 0.21 9.97 15.75
N ILE A 62 0.76 11.12 16.11
CA ILE A 62 1.70 11.27 17.23
C ILE A 62 0.97 11.71 18.50
N ALA A 63 0.02 12.63 18.35
CA ALA A 63 -0.65 13.31 19.45
C ALA A 63 -2.16 13.05 19.50
N GLY A 64 -2.73 12.33 18.51
CA GLY A 64 -4.18 12.06 18.47
C GLY A 64 -5.03 13.32 18.29
N THR A 65 -4.51 14.37 17.66
CA THR A 65 -5.22 15.65 17.51
C THR A 65 -5.11 16.23 16.10
N ASP A 66 -6.23 16.72 15.58
CA ASP A 66 -6.31 17.48 14.32
C ASP A 66 -6.43 18.99 14.56
N ALA A 67 -6.14 19.46 15.78
CA ALA A 67 -6.28 20.86 16.12
C ALA A 67 -5.35 21.73 15.24
N PRO A 68 -5.86 22.77 14.56
CA PRO A 68 -5.05 23.58 13.63
C PRO A 68 -3.92 24.35 14.32
N ALA A 69 -3.99 24.53 15.65
CA ALA A 69 -2.94 25.15 16.45
C ALA A 69 -1.77 24.20 16.79
N ALA A 70 -1.96 22.87 16.74
CA ALA A 70 -0.95 21.90 17.12
C ALA A 70 0.33 21.97 16.26
N PRO A 71 0.26 22.06 14.91
CA PRO A 71 1.45 22.18 14.08
C PRO A 71 2.23 23.47 14.33
N LEU A 72 1.52 24.56 14.64
CA LEU A 72 2.15 25.84 14.99
C LEU A 72 2.88 25.75 16.33
N LEU A 73 2.26 25.09 17.33
CA LEU A 73 2.92 24.83 18.61
C LEU A 73 4.20 24.02 18.44
N VAL A 74 4.17 22.96 17.61
CA VAL A 74 5.38 22.16 17.29
C VAL A 74 6.46 23.02 16.65
N LEU A 75 6.11 23.91 15.71
CA LEU A 75 7.07 24.84 15.12
C LEU A 75 7.67 25.80 16.16
N LEU A 76 6.85 26.37 17.04
CA LEU A 76 7.33 27.25 18.12
C LEU A 76 8.29 26.52 19.06
N VAL A 77 7.96 25.28 19.42
CA VAL A 77 8.83 24.40 20.22
C VAL A 77 10.13 24.11 19.48
N LEU A 78 10.08 23.80 18.17
CA LEU A 78 11.26 23.58 17.34
C LEU A 78 12.18 24.82 17.32
N ILE A 79 11.62 26.01 17.14
CA ILE A 79 12.37 27.28 17.16
C ILE A 79 13.02 27.49 18.53
N ALA A 80 12.26 27.31 19.61
CA ALA A 80 12.78 27.45 20.98
C ALA A 80 13.92 26.46 21.26
N CYS A 81 13.77 25.19 20.89
CA CYS A 81 14.81 24.18 21.08
C CYS A 81 16.04 24.46 20.21
N THR A 82 15.84 24.96 18.98
CA THR A 82 16.93 25.41 18.10
C THR A 82 17.72 26.56 18.74
N ALA A 83 17.03 27.52 19.35
CA ALA A 83 17.67 28.64 20.05
C ALA A 83 18.49 28.15 21.27
N VAL A 84 17.96 27.20 22.04
CA VAL A 84 18.68 26.56 23.15
C VAL A 84 19.91 25.81 22.65
N ALA A 85 19.79 25.05 21.55
CA ALA A 85 20.91 24.34 20.94
C ALA A 85 22.02 25.30 20.48
N ALA A 86 21.65 26.41 19.82
CA ALA A 86 22.59 27.43 19.37
C ALA A 86 23.28 28.15 20.54
N ALA A 87 22.55 28.45 21.62
CA ALA A 87 23.11 29.03 22.83
C ALA A 87 24.08 28.06 23.52
N ALA A 88 23.68 26.81 23.70
CA ALA A 88 24.50 25.77 24.31
C ALA A 88 25.79 25.51 23.52
N PHE A 89 25.74 25.55 22.19
CA PHE A 89 26.91 25.41 21.33
C PHE A 89 27.98 26.49 21.58
N ARG A 90 27.54 27.71 21.94
CA ARG A 90 28.45 28.84 22.22
C ARG A 90 29.10 28.76 23.60
N THR A 91 28.46 28.11 24.56
CA THR A 91 28.86 28.16 25.98
C THR A 91 29.40 26.84 26.52
N ALA A 92 29.03 25.69 25.94
CA ALA A 92 29.41 24.38 26.46
C ALA A 92 30.79 23.93 25.96
N PRO A 93 31.53 23.11 26.75
CA PRO A 93 32.73 22.43 26.27
C PRO A 93 32.37 21.58 25.04
N ARG A 94 33.27 21.60 24.04
CA ARG A 94 33.07 21.01 22.69
C ARG A 94 33.06 19.47 22.70
N GLY A 95 32.12 18.87 23.43
CA GLY A 95 31.84 17.43 23.45
C GLY A 95 30.63 17.05 22.60
N MET A 96 30.41 15.75 22.42
CA MET A 96 29.31 15.21 21.61
C MET A 96 27.93 15.69 22.08
N HIS A 97 27.74 15.84 23.40
CA HIS A 97 26.50 16.35 24.01
C HIS A 97 26.12 17.80 23.61
N ALA A 98 27.07 18.60 23.12
CA ALA A 98 26.79 19.94 22.59
C ALA A 98 26.45 19.89 21.10
N TRP A 99 27.00 18.92 20.37
CA TRP A 99 26.81 18.77 18.92
C TRP A 99 25.50 18.08 18.55
N VAL A 100 25.05 17.08 19.31
CA VAL A 100 23.81 16.34 19.00
C VAL A 100 22.60 17.27 18.76
N PRO A 101 22.24 18.22 19.64
CA PRO A 101 21.10 19.10 19.38
C PRO A 101 21.31 20.02 18.18
N VAL A 102 22.56 20.47 17.91
CA VAL A 102 22.88 21.27 16.73
C VAL A 102 22.69 20.46 15.44
N LEU A 103 23.13 19.20 15.44
CA LEU A 103 22.95 18.29 14.31
C LEU A 103 21.47 17.98 14.08
N CYS A 104 20.70 17.67 15.13
CA CYS A 104 19.26 17.43 15.02
C CYS A 104 18.52 18.66 14.47
N ALA A 105 18.80 19.86 14.99
CA ALA A 105 18.23 21.09 14.47
C ALA A 105 18.65 21.34 13.02
N GLY A 106 19.93 21.16 12.70
CA GLY A 106 20.45 21.30 11.34
C GLY A 106 19.78 20.37 10.35
N LEU A 107 19.60 19.10 10.70
CA LEU A 107 18.90 18.11 9.87
C LEU A 107 17.44 18.49 9.63
N LEU A 108 16.71 18.90 10.68
CA LEU A 108 15.31 19.31 10.56
C LEU A 108 15.13 20.55 9.67
N TRP A 109 15.94 21.59 9.89
CA TRP A 109 15.88 22.80 9.09
C TRP A 109 16.36 22.57 7.66
N ALA A 110 17.42 21.80 7.46
CA ALA A 110 17.92 21.48 6.12
C ALA A 110 16.90 20.67 5.32
N ASP A 111 16.28 19.64 5.90
CA ASP A 111 15.26 18.83 5.19
C ASP A 111 14.00 19.66 4.92
N GLY A 112 13.54 20.45 5.90
CA GLY A 112 12.38 21.35 5.73
C GLY A 112 12.62 22.39 4.62
N LEU A 113 13.76 23.06 4.62
CA LEU A 113 14.14 24.03 3.58
C LEU A 113 14.35 23.37 2.23
N ALA A 114 15.00 22.20 2.18
CA ALA A 114 15.18 21.46 0.94
C ALA A 114 13.84 21.11 0.29
N ARG A 115 12.83 20.70 1.08
CA ARG A 115 11.48 20.42 0.58
C ARG A 115 10.76 21.67 0.09
N VAL A 116 10.91 22.81 0.78
CA VAL A 116 10.39 24.10 0.29
C VAL A 116 11.02 24.47 -1.06
N VAL A 117 12.33 24.30 -1.19
CA VAL A 117 13.05 24.57 -2.45
C VAL A 117 12.59 23.61 -3.55
N LEU A 118 12.49 22.30 -3.28
CA LEU A 118 12.04 21.31 -4.27
C LEU A 118 10.59 21.56 -4.71
N HIS A 119 9.72 21.95 -3.78
CA HIS A 119 8.35 22.32 -4.10
C HIS A 119 8.29 23.52 -5.05
N HIS A 120 8.98 24.61 -4.72
CA HIS A 120 8.97 25.81 -5.57
C HIS A 120 9.74 25.64 -6.88
N TRP A 121 10.75 24.76 -6.92
CA TRP A 121 11.55 24.54 -8.13
C TRP A 121 10.94 23.51 -9.08
N LYS A 122 10.45 22.39 -8.56
CA LYS A 122 10.00 21.23 -9.35
C LYS A 122 8.52 20.89 -9.18
N GLY A 123 7.77 21.63 -8.37
CA GLY A 123 6.36 21.31 -8.06
C GLY A 123 6.20 20.04 -7.23
N THR A 124 7.28 19.53 -6.61
CA THR A 124 7.22 18.32 -5.80
C THR A 124 6.31 18.55 -4.60
N PRO A 125 5.32 17.67 -4.33
CA PRO A 125 4.45 17.84 -3.17
C PRO A 125 5.24 17.71 -1.85
N PHE A 126 4.79 18.41 -0.82
CA PHE A 126 5.33 18.24 0.52
C PHE A 126 4.98 16.85 1.06
N PRO A 127 5.88 16.20 1.79
CA PRO A 127 5.60 14.88 2.35
C PRO A 127 4.42 14.96 3.32
N GLU A 128 3.71 13.85 3.46
CA GLU A 128 2.67 13.67 4.48
C GLU A 128 2.79 12.27 5.09
N ASP A 129 2.12 12.09 6.22
CA ASP A 129 1.95 10.79 6.85
C ASP A 129 3.29 10.10 7.11
N ARG A 130 3.41 8.84 6.66
CA ARG A 130 4.61 8.01 6.85
C ARG A 130 5.87 8.58 6.21
N THR A 131 5.74 9.47 5.23
CA THR A 131 6.90 10.04 4.50
C THR A 131 7.61 11.16 5.25
N VAL A 132 7.03 11.63 6.37
CA VAL A 132 7.62 12.65 7.25
C VAL A 132 7.93 12.12 8.66
N LEU A 133 7.68 10.84 8.93
CA LEU A 133 7.97 10.21 10.24
C LEU A 133 9.45 10.29 10.65
N HIS A 134 10.37 10.40 9.70
CA HIS A 134 11.80 10.57 10.00
C HIS A 134 12.12 11.90 10.71
N TRP A 135 11.22 12.88 10.75
CA TRP A 135 11.39 14.12 11.54
C TRP A 135 11.15 13.92 13.02
N VAL A 136 10.40 12.90 13.41
CA VAL A 136 9.99 12.70 14.81
C VAL A 136 11.22 12.44 15.68
N THR A 137 12.07 11.48 15.30
CA THR A 137 13.28 11.13 16.07
C THR A 137 14.22 12.32 16.32
N PRO A 138 14.68 13.08 15.30
CA PRO A 138 15.54 14.24 15.55
C PRO A 138 14.82 15.34 16.33
N PHE A 139 13.51 15.52 16.15
CA PHE A 139 12.74 16.48 16.94
C PHE A 139 12.72 16.12 18.43
N LEU A 140 12.45 14.85 18.77
CA LEU A 140 12.42 14.38 20.15
C LEU A 140 13.79 14.47 20.83
N LEU A 141 14.86 14.13 20.11
CA LEU A 141 16.22 14.31 20.61
C LEU A 141 16.53 15.79 20.86
N LEU A 142 16.24 16.65 19.89
CA LEU A 142 16.43 18.10 20.03
C LEU A 142 15.66 18.64 21.24
N PHE A 143 14.41 18.24 21.42
CA PHE A 143 13.58 18.62 22.55
C PHE A 143 14.16 18.15 23.89
N ALA A 144 14.51 16.86 24.00
CA ALA A 144 15.07 16.28 25.22
C ALA A 144 16.37 16.98 25.65
N PHE A 145 17.31 17.19 24.71
CA PHE A 145 18.54 17.92 24.99
C PHE A 145 18.30 19.39 25.33
N ALA A 146 17.33 20.06 24.68
CA ALA A 146 16.99 21.43 25.03
C ALA A 146 16.44 21.53 26.46
N VAL A 147 15.53 20.63 26.85
CA VAL A 147 14.99 20.56 28.22
C VAL A 147 16.09 20.27 29.24
N GLU A 148 16.99 19.31 28.97
CA GLU A 148 18.14 19.00 29.83
C GLU A 148 18.98 20.27 30.08
N ARG A 149 19.33 21.02 29.02
CA ARG A 149 20.14 22.24 29.14
C ARG A 149 19.47 23.33 29.94
N VAL A 150 18.17 23.55 29.73
CA VAL A 150 17.41 24.54 30.50
C VAL A 150 17.28 24.09 31.96
N ALA A 151 17.10 22.80 32.22
CA ALA A 151 17.01 22.24 33.57
C ALA A 151 18.33 22.35 34.35
N GLN A 152 19.48 22.16 33.69
CA GLN A 152 20.81 22.41 34.28
C GLN A 152 20.99 23.85 34.75
N ALA A 153 20.42 24.82 34.02
CA ALA A 153 20.42 26.23 34.44
C ALA A 153 19.35 26.55 35.51
N ARG A 154 18.21 25.85 35.47
CA ARG A 154 17.04 26.10 36.31
C ARG A 154 16.25 24.81 36.54
N GLN A 155 16.46 24.15 37.68
CA GLN A 155 15.91 22.82 38.00
C GLN A 155 14.39 22.68 37.76
N ARG A 156 13.59 23.74 38.00
CA ARG A 156 12.13 23.72 37.77
C ARG A 156 11.72 23.31 36.35
N TRP A 157 12.59 23.49 35.36
CA TRP A 157 12.31 23.13 33.96
C TRP A 157 12.47 21.64 33.66
N GLN A 158 12.95 20.82 34.60
CA GLN A 158 12.98 19.36 34.44
C GLN A 158 11.60 18.80 34.10
N TRP A 159 10.53 19.42 34.61
CA TRP A 159 9.15 19.02 34.35
C TRP A 159 8.70 19.28 32.91
N ALA A 160 9.42 20.09 32.13
CA ALA A 160 9.18 20.25 30.71
C ALA A 160 9.51 18.97 29.90
N ALA A 161 10.10 17.95 30.53
CA ALA A 161 10.25 16.62 29.94
C ALA A 161 8.97 15.79 30.00
N LEU A 162 7.99 16.12 30.88
CA LEU A 162 6.74 15.35 31.02
C LEU A 162 5.96 15.15 29.70
N PRO A 163 5.88 16.14 28.78
CA PRO A 163 5.26 15.93 27.48
C PRO A 163 5.87 14.78 26.65
N LEU A 164 7.13 14.39 26.87
CA LEU A 164 7.71 13.21 26.20
C LEU A 164 7.03 11.90 26.62
N LEU A 165 6.44 11.84 27.82
CA LEU A 165 5.65 10.69 28.26
C LEU A 165 4.31 10.59 27.53
N ALA A 166 3.83 11.67 26.91
CA ALA A 166 2.60 11.63 26.14
C ALA A 166 2.69 10.64 24.97
N LEU A 167 3.87 10.47 24.37
CA LEU A 167 4.07 9.55 23.24
C LEU A 167 3.91 8.07 23.61
N PRO A 168 4.65 7.50 24.58
CA PRO A 168 4.44 6.12 24.98
C PRO A 168 3.04 5.91 25.60
N VAL A 169 2.49 6.89 26.32
CA VAL A 169 1.12 6.80 26.85
C VAL A 169 0.11 6.74 25.71
N HIS A 170 0.23 7.63 24.71
CA HIS A 170 -0.64 7.62 23.54
C HIS A 170 -0.50 6.31 22.77
N ALA A 171 0.73 5.85 22.51
CA ALA A 171 0.99 4.60 21.80
C ALA A 171 0.37 3.37 22.51
N VAL A 172 0.42 3.32 23.85
CA VAL A 172 -0.24 2.26 24.63
C VAL A 172 -1.76 2.44 24.62
N ALA A 173 -2.25 3.67 24.74
CA ALA A 173 -3.68 3.95 24.78
C ALA A 173 -4.38 3.72 23.43
N THR A 174 -3.67 3.85 22.31
CA THR A 174 -4.19 3.63 20.95
C THR A 174 -3.68 2.34 20.32
N ALA A 175 -2.99 1.49 21.10
CA ALA A 175 -2.49 0.21 20.62
C ALA A 175 -3.65 -0.66 20.10
N ASN A 176 -3.67 -0.89 18.79
CA ASN A 176 -4.62 -1.79 18.16
C ASN A 176 -3.84 -2.96 17.54
N LEU A 177 -4.03 -4.15 18.08
CA LEU A 177 -3.39 -5.36 17.56
C LEU A 177 -4.14 -5.97 16.37
N ASN A 178 -5.36 -5.49 16.10
CA ASN A 178 -6.20 -6.00 15.03
C ASN A 178 -6.07 -5.17 13.75
N ALA A 179 -5.59 -3.93 13.82
CA ALA A 179 -5.52 -3.03 12.68
C ALA A 179 -4.37 -2.03 12.77
N THR A 180 -3.88 -1.60 11.61
CA THR A 180 -2.94 -0.47 11.54
C THR A 180 -3.70 0.85 11.57
N MET A 181 -3.09 1.89 12.14
CA MET A 181 -3.71 3.22 12.22
C MET A 181 -3.92 3.85 10.83
N TYR A 182 -3.01 3.60 9.88
CA TYR A 182 -3.07 4.20 8.54
C TYR A 182 -4.04 3.53 7.59
N TRP A 183 -4.17 2.21 7.69
CA TRP A 183 -5.00 1.41 6.79
C TRP A 183 -5.87 0.44 7.57
N PRO A 184 -6.77 0.94 8.43
CA PRO A 184 -7.68 0.08 9.17
C PRO A 184 -8.61 -0.72 8.25
N GLU A 185 -8.85 -0.25 7.03
CA GLU A 185 -9.61 -0.96 6.00
C GLU A 185 -8.87 -2.18 5.42
N GLN A 186 -7.53 -2.21 5.46
CA GLN A 186 -6.73 -3.35 4.99
C GLN A 186 -6.62 -4.45 6.05
N ALA A 187 -7.00 -4.15 7.29
CA ALA A 187 -7.07 -5.12 8.37
C ALA A 187 -8.36 -5.93 8.25
N ILE A 188 -8.29 -7.04 7.52
CA ILE A 188 -9.42 -7.92 7.27
C ILE A 188 -9.46 -9.00 8.37
N PRO A 189 -10.40 -8.95 9.32
CA PRO A 189 -10.40 -9.91 10.42
C PRO A 189 -11.07 -11.23 10.04
N ALA A 190 -10.79 -12.28 10.82
CA ALA A 190 -11.34 -13.63 10.63
C ALA A 190 -12.87 -13.73 10.36
N PRO A 191 -13.75 -12.92 10.98
CA PRO A 191 -15.18 -12.94 10.67
C PRO A 191 -15.52 -12.68 9.20
N LEU A 192 -14.78 -11.82 8.50
CA LEU A 192 -15.01 -11.53 7.08
C LEU A 192 -14.67 -12.76 6.22
N TYR A 193 -13.54 -13.41 6.50
CA TYR A 193 -13.18 -14.66 5.81
C TYR A 193 -14.17 -15.80 6.06
N ARG A 194 -14.64 -15.94 7.31
CA ARG A 194 -15.68 -16.93 7.64
C ARG A 194 -16.97 -16.66 6.89
N ALA A 195 -17.44 -15.42 6.84
CA ALA A 195 -18.64 -15.04 6.10
C ALA A 195 -18.50 -15.32 4.59
N ALA A 196 -17.34 -15.05 3.99
CA ALA A 196 -17.08 -15.38 2.58
C ALA A 196 -17.03 -16.90 2.34
N ASN A 197 -16.48 -17.67 3.29
CA ASN A 197 -16.48 -19.13 3.20
C ASN A 197 -17.87 -19.74 3.39
N ASP A 198 -18.66 -19.20 4.31
CA ASP A 198 -20.06 -19.60 4.51
C ASP A 198 -20.90 -19.30 3.26
N TRP A 199 -20.64 -18.16 2.60
CA TRP A 199 -21.22 -17.84 1.30
C TRP A 199 -20.86 -18.90 0.26
N LYS A 200 -19.56 -19.17 0.09
CA LYS A 200 -19.05 -20.19 -0.84
C LYS A 200 -19.71 -21.55 -0.60
N ASN A 201 -19.88 -21.97 0.66
CA ASN A 201 -20.45 -23.28 0.99
C ASN A 201 -21.96 -23.38 0.67
N ARG A 202 -22.64 -22.25 0.51
CA ARG A 202 -24.07 -22.20 0.12
C ARG A 202 -24.27 -22.06 -1.39
N THR A 203 -23.21 -21.75 -2.14
CA THR A 203 -23.24 -21.60 -3.59
C THR A 203 -22.56 -22.78 -4.26
N ALA A 204 -23.01 -23.15 -5.47
CA ALA A 204 -22.39 -24.22 -6.24
C ALA A 204 -21.00 -23.83 -6.80
N SER A 205 -20.70 -22.53 -6.82
CA SER A 205 -19.52 -21.96 -7.45
C SER A 205 -18.72 -21.07 -6.49
N LEU A 206 -17.43 -20.87 -6.78
CA LEU A 206 -16.54 -20.04 -5.99
C LEU A 206 -16.92 -18.56 -6.18
N PRO A 207 -17.15 -17.76 -5.12
CA PRO A 207 -17.63 -16.39 -5.31
C PRO A 207 -16.58 -15.49 -5.95
N THR A 208 -17.00 -14.58 -6.83
CA THR A 208 -16.16 -13.42 -7.18
C THR A 208 -16.16 -12.41 -6.03
N ILE A 209 -15.00 -11.87 -5.70
CA ILE A 209 -14.82 -10.97 -4.55
C ILE A 209 -14.26 -9.67 -5.07
N GLY A 210 -15.07 -8.61 -5.12
CA GLY A 210 -14.62 -7.26 -5.46
C GLY A 210 -13.94 -6.58 -4.27
N GLY A 211 -12.87 -5.83 -4.50
CA GLY A 211 -12.17 -5.10 -3.43
C GLY A 211 -11.19 -4.06 -3.96
N TYR A 212 -10.78 -3.14 -3.08
CA TYR A 212 -9.76 -2.16 -3.43
C TYR A 212 -8.43 -2.85 -3.71
N HIS A 213 -7.63 -2.34 -4.66
CA HIS A 213 -6.42 -3.02 -5.14
C HIS A 213 -5.39 -3.35 -4.05
N GLN A 214 -5.33 -2.55 -2.98
CA GLN A 214 -4.42 -2.82 -1.86
C GLN A 214 -4.85 -4.05 -1.02
N MET A 215 -6.11 -4.50 -1.15
CA MET A 215 -6.62 -5.67 -0.44
C MET A 215 -6.18 -7.00 -1.06
N ILE A 216 -5.65 -7.03 -2.29
CA ILE A 216 -5.25 -8.29 -2.95
C ILE A 216 -4.29 -9.09 -2.05
N ALA A 217 -3.25 -8.43 -1.53
CA ALA A 217 -2.25 -9.07 -0.70
C ALA A 217 -2.78 -9.42 0.69
N CYS A 218 -3.51 -8.50 1.33
CA CYS A 218 -4.08 -8.71 2.67
C CYS A 218 -5.07 -9.90 2.66
N TRP A 219 -5.98 -9.93 1.68
CA TRP A 219 -6.93 -11.02 1.48
C TRP A 219 -6.22 -12.34 1.15
N GLY A 220 -5.29 -12.31 0.21
CA GLY A 220 -4.51 -13.47 -0.21
C GLY A 220 -3.66 -14.08 0.90
N PHE A 221 -3.14 -13.25 1.81
CA PHE A 221 -2.44 -13.72 3.01
C PHE A 221 -3.41 -14.28 4.05
N GLY A 222 -4.47 -13.55 4.40
CA GLY A 222 -5.40 -13.99 5.44
C GLY A 222 -6.19 -15.26 5.07
N GLN A 223 -6.53 -15.47 3.79
CA GLN A 223 -7.12 -16.74 3.36
C GLN A 223 -6.17 -17.92 3.60
N ARG A 224 -4.85 -17.74 3.39
CA ARG A 224 -3.83 -18.77 3.64
C ARG A 224 -3.64 -19.01 5.13
N GLU A 225 -3.59 -17.95 5.92
CA GLU A 225 -3.51 -18.02 7.39
C GLU A 225 -4.68 -18.84 7.97
N HIS A 226 -5.88 -18.67 7.41
CA HIS A 226 -7.08 -19.39 7.84
C HIS A 226 -7.29 -20.75 7.13
N GLY A 227 -6.40 -21.17 6.23
CA GLY A 227 -6.55 -22.43 5.49
C GLY A 227 -7.79 -22.47 4.59
N LEU A 228 -8.23 -21.33 4.07
CA LEU A 228 -9.43 -21.18 3.25
C LEU A 228 -9.08 -21.09 1.76
N ARG A 229 -9.88 -21.76 0.92
CA ARG A 229 -9.81 -21.67 -0.54
C ARG A 229 -10.88 -20.69 -1.04
N LEU A 230 -10.58 -19.40 -0.98
CA LEU A 230 -11.43 -18.33 -1.49
C LEU A 230 -10.84 -17.80 -2.81
N ASN A 231 -11.65 -17.06 -3.57
CA ASN A 231 -11.16 -16.43 -4.78
C ASN A 231 -10.26 -15.23 -4.46
N ALA A 232 -9.34 -14.90 -5.36
CA ALA A 232 -8.57 -13.66 -5.26
C ALA A 232 -9.47 -12.44 -5.52
N VAL A 233 -9.14 -11.33 -4.86
CA VAL A 233 -9.82 -10.04 -5.05
C VAL A 233 -9.76 -9.62 -6.52
N ASP A 234 -10.90 -9.17 -7.05
CA ASP A 234 -11.09 -8.53 -8.35
C ASP A 234 -11.19 -7.01 -8.11
N ILE A 235 -10.36 -6.25 -8.83
CA ILE A 235 -10.24 -4.80 -8.68
C ILE A 235 -10.99 -4.02 -9.76
N THR A 236 -11.46 -4.70 -10.80
CA THR A 236 -11.81 -4.05 -12.07
C THR A 236 -13.16 -3.35 -12.04
N GLN A 237 -14.10 -3.82 -11.23
CA GLN A 237 -15.43 -3.22 -11.06
C GLN A 237 -15.64 -2.60 -9.68
N TRP A 238 -14.59 -2.49 -8.87
CA TRP A 238 -14.66 -1.87 -7.56
C TRP A 238 -14.72 -0.33 -7.66
N PRO A 239 -15.55 0.38 -6.86
CA PRO A 239 -16.51 -0.12 -5.87
C PRO A 239 -17.92 -0.35 -6.45
N LEU A 240 -18.10 -0.19 -7.78
CA LEU A 240 -19.40 -0.17 -8.46
C LEU A 240 -20.19 -1.48 -8.41
N GLY A 241 -19.56 -2.60 -8.06
CA GLY A 241 -20.21 -3.89 -7.90
C GLY A 241 -19.60 -4.96 -8.79
N GLY A 242 -20.43 -5.88 -9.33
CA GLY A 242 -19.96 -6.95 -10.21
C GLY A 242 -19.49 -8.24 -9.51
N GLY A 243 -19.10 -8.16 -8.24
CA GLY A 243 -18.81 -9.34 -7.43
C GLY A 243 -20.06 -10.12 -7.00
N ASP A 244 -19.85 -11.35 -6.55
CA ASP A 244 -20.80 -12.03 -5.64
C ASP A 244 -20.68 -11.41 -4.23
N LEU A 245 -19.45 -11.05 -3.86
CA LEU A 245 -19.07 -10.42 -2.60
C LEU A 245 -18.31 -9.11 -2.86
N LEU A 246 -18.42 -8.14 -1.96
CA LEU A 246 -17.67 -6.89 -1.99
C LEU A 246 -17.01 -6.62 -0.63
N LEU A 247 -15.71 -6.37 -0.65
CA LEU A 247 -14.93 -5.84 0.47
C LEU A 247 -14.85 -4.31 0.33
N LEU A 248 -15.44 -3.60 1.28
CA LEU A 248 -15.59 -2.15 1.24
C LEU A 248 -15.26 -1.51 2.59
N ASP A 249 -14.77 -0.28 2.53
CA ASP A 249 -14.77 0.63 3.67
C ASP A 249 -16.06 1.45 3.62
N PRO A 250 -17.06 1.17 4.48
CA PRO A 250 -18.36 1.83 4.42
C PRO A 250 -18.29 3.33 4.72
N GLN A 251 -17.18 3.83 5.28
CA GLN A 251 -16.99 5.27 5.52
C GLN A 251 -16.41 6.01 4.31
N ARG A 252 -15.83 5.29 3.33
CA ARG A 252 -15.21 5.88 2.13
C ARG A 252 -15.94 5.55 0.84
N SER A 253 -16.79 4.53 0.83
CA SER A 253 -17.46 4.07 -0.37
C SER A 253 -18.92 3.74 -0.07
N GLU A 254 -19.81 4.25 -0.91
CA GLU A 254 -21.23 3.88 -0.86
C GLU A 254 -21.39 2.41 -1.26
N VAL A 255 -22.32 1.73 -0.59
CA VAL A 255 -22.64 0.33 -0.90
C VAL A 255 -23.53 0.31 -2.14
N PRO A 256 -23.16 -0.40 -3.22
CA PRO A 256 -23.99 -0.48 -4.41
C PRO A 256 -25.38 -1.08 -4.10
N PRO A 257 -26.44 -0.66 -4.81
CA PRO A 257 -27.75 -1.30 -4.71
C PRO A 257 -27.68 -2.81 -4.96
N GLY A 258 -28.54 -3.57 -4.27
CA GLY A 258 -28.56 -5.03 -4.42
C GLY A 258 -27.48 -5.76 -3.63
N TYR A 259 -26.85 -5.12 -2.65
CA TYR A 259 -25.94 -5.77 -1.68
C TYR A 259 -26.45 -5.64 -0.25
N ARG A 260 -26.16 -6.65 0.57
CA ARG A 260 -26.46 -6.66 2.01
C ARG A 260 -25.20 -6.93 2.82
N LEU A 261 -25.11 -6.33 4.00
CA LEU A 261 -24.01 -6.55 4.93
C LEU A 261 -24.02 -8.01 5.41
N LEU A 262 -22.88 -8.69 5.30
CA LEU A 262 -22.67 -10.05 5.83
C LEU A 262 -21.83 -10.04 7.09
N ALA A 263 -20.77 -9.23 7.11
CA ALA A 263 -19.87 -9.10 8.25
C ALA A 263 -19.25 -7.70 8.28
N LEU A 264 -19.00 -7.20 9.49
CA LEU A 264 -18.34 -5.92 9.74
C LEU A 264 -17.11 -6.18 10.63
N ALA A 265 -15.98 -5.56 10.29
CA ALA A 265 -14.79 -5.58 11.13
C ALA A 265 -15.02 -4.75 12.39
N GLY A 266 -14.32 -5.07 13.48
CA GLY A 266 -14.44 -4.33 14.74
C GLY A 266 -13.99 -2.86 14.65
N THR A 267 -13.22 -2.50 13.63
CA THR A 267 -12.86 -1.10 13.32
C THR A 267 -13.95 -0.34 12.57
N GLU A 268 -14.97 -1.03 12.06
CA GLU A 268 -16.00 -0.50 11.13
C GLU A 268 -15.44 0.05 9.81
N ARG A 269 -14.14 -0.14 9.54
CA ARG A 269 -13.44 0.35 8.34
C ARG A 269 -13.30 -0.72 7.25
N ALA A 270 -13.69 -1.95 7.54
CA ALA A 270 -13.76 -3.03 6.57
C ALA A 270 -15.06 -3.81 6.76
N ALA A 271 -15.81 -3.98 5.69
CA ALA A 271 -17.09 -4.68 5.68
C ALA A 271 -17.14 -5.61 4.47
N LEU A 272 -17.73 -6.78 4.67
CA LEU A 272 -18.05 -7.72 3.60
C LEU A 272 -19.54 -7.64 3.31
N TYR A 273 -19.86 -7.27 2.09
CA TYR A 273 -21.21 -7.28 1.55
C TYR A 273 -21.39 -8.45 0.59
N GLY A 274 -22.59 -9.02 0.54
CA GLY A 274 -22.96 -10.05 -0.42
C GLY A 274 -24.14 -9.60 -1.25
N ARG A 275 -24.13 -9.96 -2.53
CA ARG A 275 -25.21 -9.62 -3.44
C ARG A 275 -26.52 -10.24 -2.97
N THR A 276 -27.63 -9.52 -3.00
CA THR A 276 -28.93 -10.03 -2.52
C THR A 276 -29.53 -11.07 -3.46
N GLN A 277 -29.22 -10.98 -4.76
CA GLN A 277 -29.70 -11.89 -5.80
C GLN A 277 -28.52 -12.46 -6.59
N ALA A 278 -28.48 -13.77 -6.73
CA ALA A 278 -27.44 -14.44 -7.51
C ALA A 278 -27.57 -14.07 -9.00
N GLU A 279 -26.44 -13.88 -9.67
CA GLU A 279 -26.45 -13.76 -11.13
C GLU A 279 -26.81 -15.10 -11.76
N THR A 280 -27.61 -15.05 -12.83
CA THR A 280 -27.83 -16.23 -13.65
C THR A 280 -26.67 -16.37 -14.61
N SER A 281 -26.08 -17.56 -14.62
CA SER A 281 -24.98 -17.89 -15.51
C SER A 281 -25.29 -19.19 -16.24
N THR A 282 -24.92 -19.26 -17.51
CA THR A 282 -25.11 -20.45 -18.35
C THR A 282 -23.74 -20.92 -18.81
N LEU A 283 -23.41 -22.19 -18.56
CA LEU A 283 -22.17 -22.80 -19.02
C LEU A 283 -22.18 -22.81 -20.56
N VAL A 284 -21.21 -22.12 -21.17
CA VAL A 284 -21.05 -22.05 -22.64
C VAL A 284 -19.83 -22.81 -23.13
N LEU A 285 -18.82 -23.00 -22.28
CA LEU A 285 -17.64 -23.77 -22.60
C LEU A 285 -17.18 -24.54 -21.36
N ASP A 286 -16.82 -25.80 -21.58
CA ASP A 286 -16.16 -26.63 -20.56
C ASP A 286 -15.04 -27.40 -21.25
N SER A 287 -13.80 -26.97 -21.01
CA SER A 287 -12.61 -27.44 -21.72
C SER A 287 -11.60 -28.03 -20.74
N ILE A 288 -10.97 -29.13 -21.15
CA ILE A 288 -9.84 -29.73 -20.43
C ILE A 288 -8.55 -29.14 -21.01
N LEU A 289 -7.71 -28.60 -20.14
CA LEU A 289 -6.40 -28.08 -20.49
C LEU A 289 -5.38 -29.23 -20.38
N PRO A 290 -4.77 -29.67 -21.50
CA PRO A 290 -3.85 -30.80 -21.48
C PRO A 290 -2.61 -30.49 -20.65
N PRO A 291 -1.92 -31.52 -20.15
CA PRO A 291 -0.63 -31.36 -19.50
C PRO A 291 0.36 -30.74 -20.47
N VAL A 292 0.97 -29.63 -20.06
CA VAL A 292 2.06 -29.00 -20.79
C VAL A 292 3.16 -28.69 -19.80
N HIS A 293 4.36 -29.09 -20.18
CA HIS A 293 5.61 -28.80 -19.51
C HIS A 293 6.32 -27.66 -20.23
N GLY A 294 6.86 -26.69 -19.49
CA GLY A 294 7.66 -25.62 -20.07
C GLY A 294 7.99 -24.51 -19.09
N ASN A 295 8.63 -23.47 -19.60
CA ASN A 295 9.08 -22.29 -18.87
C ASN A 295 8.78 -20.98 -19.62
N ALA A 296 7.83 -21.02 -20.57
CA ALA A 296 7.44 -19.87 -21.37
C ALA A 296 6.98 -18.72 -20.46
N GLU A 297 7.35 -17.49 -20.82
CA GLU A 297 6.91 -16.28 -20.11
C GLU A 297 5.39 -16.15 -20.18
N LEU A 298 4.82 -16.35 -21.36
CA LEU A 298 3.39 -16.30 -21.61
C LEU A 298 2.94 -17.67 -22.08
N ARG A 299 1.99 -18.25 -21.36
CA ARG A 299 1.28 -19.45 -21.78
C ARG A 299 -0.19 -19.14 -21.88
N GLU A 300 -0.71 -19.19 -23.10
CA GLU A 300 -2.14 -19.10 -23.33
C GLU A 300 -2.87 -20.27 -22.65
N LEU A 301 -3.94 -19.92 -21.93
CA LEU A 301 -4.87 -20.87 -21.34
C LEU A 301 -6.16 -20.92 -22.17
N TRP A 302 -6.56 -19.80 -22.77
CA TRP A 302 -7.76 -19.68 -23.57
C TRP A 302 -7.77 -18.41 -24.43
N ARG A 303 -8.06 -18.57 -25.72
CA ARG A 303 -8.31 -17.49 -26.68
C ARG A 303 -9.51 -17.86 -27.57
N PRO A 304 -10.72 -17.45 -27.20
CA PRO A 304 -11.92 -17.72 -27.99
C PRO A 304 -12.00 -16.82 -29.23
N PRO A 305 -12.86 -17.14 -30.21
CA PRO A 305 -13.24 -16.18 -31.24
C PRO A 305 -13.94 -14.96 -30.62
N THR A 306 -13.28 -13.79 -30.67
CA THR A 306 -13.76 -12.56 -30.02
C THR A 306 -15.16 -12.14 -30.48
N ASP A 307 -15.51 -12.36 -31.75
CA ASP A 307 -16.81 -11.95 -32.31
C ASP A 307 -17.99 -12.63 -31.60
N ALA A 308 -17.83 -13.88 -31.15
CA ALA A 308 -18.87 -14.60 -30.40
C ALA A 308 -19.05 -14.07 -28.96
N MET A 309 -18.10 -13.26 -28.49
CA MET A 309 -18.10 -12.71 -27.14
C MET A 309 -18.67 -11.30 -27.04
N LYS A 310 -18.68 -10.53 -28.13
CA LYS A 310 -19.09 -9.12 -28.14
C LYS A 310 -20.50 -8.93 -27.57
N GLY A 311 -20.68 -7.87 -26.78
CA GLY A 311 -21.96 -7.48 -26.16
C GLY A 311 -22.43 -8.36 -25.00
N ASN A 312 -21.58 -9.26 -24.51
CA ASN A 312 -21.91 -10.16 -23.42
C ASN A 312 -20.86 -10.08 -22.30
N ALA A 313 -21.28 -10.35 -21.07
CA ALA A 313 -20.40 -10.51 -19.92
C ALA A 313 -20.15 -12.00 -19.65
N TYR A 314 -18.97 -12.33 -19.15
CA TYR A 314 -18.56 -13.72 -18.92
C TYR A 314 -17.96 -13.92 -17.55
N ARG A 315 -17.97 -15.18 -17.12
CA ARG A 315 -17.27 -15.67 -15.95
C ARG A 315 -16.39 -16.83 -16.36
N ILE A 316 -15.10 -16.73 -16.12
CA ILE A 316 -14.13 -17.79 -16.33
C ILE A 316 -13.84 -18.45 -15.00
N GLU A 317 -13.99 -19.77 -14.92
CA GLU A 317 -13.53 -20.58 -13.81
C GLU A 317 -12.34 -21.41 -14.26
N LEU A 318 -11.27 -21.34 -13.47
CA LEU A 318 -10.03 -22.07 -13.70
C LEU A 318 -9.79 -23.02 -12.53
N ASP A 319 -9.52 -24.28 -12.85
CA ASP A 319 -9.03 -25.28 -11.90
C ASP A 319 -7.77 -25.91 -12.50
N LEU A 320 -6.60 -25.47 -12.05
CA LEU A 320 -5.30 -25.81 -12.62
C LEU A 320 -4.47 -26.57 -11.60
N ALA A 321 -3.88 -27.71 -11.98
CA ALA A 321 -2.76 -28.29 -11.26
C ALA A 321 -1.47 -27.69 -11.82
N LEU A 322 -0.78 -26.81 -11.07
CA LEU A 322 0.41 -26.08 -11.54
C LEU A 322 1.65 -26.47 -10.72
N LYS A 323 2.42 -27.45 -11.20
CA LYS A 323 3.59 -28.05 -10.53
C LYS A 323 4.89 -27.40 -11.00
N PRO A 324 5.47 -26.44 -10.26
CA PRO A 324 6.78 -25.91 -10.58
C PRO A 324 7.86 -26.92 -10.20
N GLU A 325 9.01 -26.89 -10.88
CA GLU A 325 10.18 -27.67 -10.48
C GLU A 325 10.81 -27.13 -9.18
N HIS A 326 10.65 -25.84 -8.92
CA HIS A 326 11.12 -25.16 -7.71
C HIS A 326 9.99 -24.35 -7.07
N GLU A 327 9.67 -24.66 -5.81
CA GLU A 327 8.68 -23.92 -5.05
C GLU A 327 9.30 -22.71 -4.31
N PRO A 328 8.56 -21.60 -4.17
CA PRO A 328 7.25 -21.31 -4.75
C PRO A 328 7.32 -20.83 -6.21
N MET A 329 6.24 -21.05 -6.97
CA MET A 329 6.08 -20.39 -8.27
C MET A 329 5.55 -18.97 -8.09
N THR A 330 6.26 -18.02 -8.68
CA THR A 330 5.84 -16.63 -8.82
C THR A 330 5.30 -16.44 -10.22
N GLY A 331 4.06 -15.98 -10.31
CA GLY A 331 3.42 -15.73 -11.58
C GLY A 331 2.00 -15.25 -11.40
N VAL A 332 1.39 -14.94 -12.53
CA VAL A 332 0.08 -14.30 -12.57
C VAL A 332 -0.78 -15.01 -13.58
N ILE A 333 -2.04 -15.30 -13.25
CA ILE A 333 -3.05 -15.64 -14.25
C ILE A 333 -3.73 -14.35 -14.64
N VAL A 334 -3.76 -14.02 -15.92
CA VAL A 334 -4.27 -12.77 -16.45
C VAL A 334 -5.47 -13.07 -17.36
N VAL A 335 -6.49 -12.22 -17.27
CA VAL A 335 -7.65 -12.20 -18.19
C VAL A 335 -7.75 -10.79 -18.76
N GLU A 336 -7.68 -10.69 -20.08
CA GLU A 336 -7.62 -9.40 -20.78
C GLU A 336 -8.63 -9.34 -21.93
N THR A 337 -9.20 -8.15 -22.11
CA THR A 337 -9.95 -7.75 -23.30
C THR A 337 -9.22 -6.58 -23.94
N ILE A 338 -8.84 -6.72 -25.20
CA ILE A 338 -8.05 -5.73 -25.96
C ILE A 338 -8.93 -5.17 -27.08
N ALA A 339 -9.03 -3.85 -27.15
CA ALA A 339 -9.68 -3.14 -28.26
C ALA A 339 -8.71 -2.08 -28.81
N ALA A 340 -8.62 -1.97 -30.13
CA ALA A 340 -7.68 -1.08 -30.82
C ALA A 340 -6.21 -1.21 -30.34
N GLY A 341 -5.79 -2.41 -29.95
CA GLY A 341 -4.43 -2.68 -29.45
C GLY A 341 -4.15 -2.22 -28.02
N LEU A 342 -5.16 -1.67 -27.31
CA LEU A 342 -5.03 -1.26 -25.92
C LEU A 342 -5.89 -2.17 -25.01
N PRO A 343 -5.39 -2.55 -23.82
CA PRO A 343 -6.20 -3.27 -22.84
C PRO A 343 -7.37 -2.39 -22.38
N GLN A 344 -8.60 -2.82 -22.66
CA GLN A 344 -9.83 -2.20 -22.16
C GLN A 344 -10.21 -2.76 -20.78
N HIS A 345 -9.94 -4.04 -20.58
CA HIS A 345 -10.10 -4.72 -19.31
C HIS A 345 -8.90 -5.62 -19.08
N ARG A 346 -8.35 -5.57 -17.87
CA ARG A 346 -7.24 -6.39 -17.42
C ARG A 346 -7.47 -6.75 -15.96
N ASP A 347 -7.78 -8.01 -15.70
CA ASP A 347 -7.83 -8.57 -14.35
C ASP A 347 -6.78 -9.67 -14.20
N PHE A 348 -6.36 -9.90 -12.96
CA PHE A 348 -5.29 -10.84 -12.68
C PHE A 348 -5.40 -11.54 -11.33
N MET A 349 -4.72 -12.68 -11.21
CA MET A 349 -4.62 -13.50 -10.00
C MET A 349 -3.18 -13.84 -9.72
N LEU A 350 -2.68 -13.49 -8.54
CA LEU A 350 -1.35 -13.88 -8.11
C LEU A 350 -1.36 -15.35 -7.70
N ILE A 351 -0.56 -16.18 -8.37
CA ILE A 351 -0.51 -17.63 -8.18
C ILE A 351 -0.21 -17.99 -6.72
N GLN A 352 0.68 -17.23 -6.08
CA GLN A 352 1.07 -17.41 -4.68
C GLN A 352 -0.09 -17.30 -3.67
N PHE A 353 -1.18 -16.65 -4.05
CA PHE A 353 -2.38 -16.53 -3.23
C PHE A 353 -3.42 -17.60 -3.58
N LEU A 354 -3.46 -18.11 -4.81
CA LEU A 354 -4.41 -19.15 -5.23
C LEU A 354 -4.06 -20.57 -4.72
N ARG A 355 -2.84 -20.80 -4.26
CA ARG A 355 -2.37 -22.11 -3.77
C ARG A 355 -3.00 -22.48 -2.43
N ASP A 356 -3.38 -23.74 -2.30
CA ASP A 356 -3.80 -24.34 -1.04
C ASP A 356 -2.56 -24.74 -0.20
N PRO A 357 -2.33 -24.15 0.99
CA PRO A 357 -1.20 -24.51 1.83
C PRO A 357 -1.22 -25.97 2.32
N GLY A 358 -2.40 -26.59 2.42
CA GLY A 358 -2.59 -27.92 3.01
C GLY A 358 -2.77 -29.06 2.00
N ARG A 359 -3.08 -28.77 0.73
CA ARG A 359 -3.40 -29.79 -0.30
C ARG A 359 -2.56 -29.71 -1.57
N GLY A 360 -1.55 -28.85 -1.61
CA GLY A 360 -0.59 -28.80 -2.69
C GLY A 360 -1.08 -28.08 -3.94
N ILE A 361 -0.85 -28.69 -5.09
CA ILE A 361 -0.46 -28.03 -6.33
C ILE A 361 -1.62 -27.41 -7.14
N GLY A 362 -2.85 -27.53 -6.62
CA GLY A 362 -4.07 -27.04 -7.27
C GLY A 362 -4.30 -25.55 -7.05
N LEU A 363 -4.66 -24.85 -8.12
CA LEU A 363 -5.10 -23.45 -8.15
C LEU A 363 -6.55 -23.43 -8.57
N GLN A 364 -7.41 -22.74 -7.80
CA GLN A 364 -8.75 -22.38 -8.27
C GLN A 364 -8.85 -20.88 -8.35
N GLY A 365 -9.44 -20.38 -9.43
CA GLY A 365 -9.73 -18.97 -9.55
C GLY A 365 -10.98 -18.76 -10.37
N VAL A 366 -11.69 -17.69 -10.07
CA VAL A 366 -12.81 -17.22 -10.87
C VAL A 366 -12.58 -15.77 -11.25
N ARG A 367 -12.79 -15.44 -12.51
CA ARG A 367 -12.63 -14.09 -13.02
C ARG A 367 -13.84 -13.67 -13.83
N ARG A 368 -14.29 -12.43 -13.63
CA ARG A 368 -15.38 -11.84 -14.39
C ARG A 368 -14.76 -11.08 -15.55
N ILE A 369 -15.25 -11.33 -16.75
CA ILE A 369 -15.04 -10.43 -17.88
C ILE A 369 -16.29 -9.54 -17.93
N PRO A 370 -16.15 -8.21 -17.88
CA PRO A 370 -17.28 -7.30 -18.09
C PRO A 370 -17.85 -7.47 -19.48
N GLU A 371 -18.86 -6.68 -19.84
CA GLU A 371 -19.39 -6.68 -21.20
C GLU A 371 -18.26 -6.43 -22.21
N VAL A 372 -18.05 -7.39 -23.13
CA VAL A 372 -16.99 -7.29 -24.13
C VAL A 372 -17.37 -6.23 -25.16
N PRO A 373 -16.59 -5.14 -25.34
CA PRO A 373 -16.90 -4.07 -26.27
C PRO A 373 -17.07 -4.57 -27.71
N SER A 374 -17.93 -3.91 -28.50
CA SER A 374 -18.18 -4.29 -29.90
C SER A 374 -16.94 -4.17 -30.80
N ASP A 375 -15.99 -3.30 -30.43
CA ASP A 375 -14.71 -3.08 -31.10
C ASP A 375 -13.56 -3.91 -30.51
N ALA A 376 -13.84 -4.80 -29.56
CA ALA A 376 -12.84 -5.73 -29.04
C ALA A 376 -12.26 -6.59 -30.17
N GLY A 377 -10.93 -6.61 -30.25
CA GLY A 377 -10.18 -7.45 -31.18
C GLY A 377 -9.82 -8.79 -30.56
N GLU A 378 -9.53 -8.80 -29.26
CA GLU A 378 -9.03 -9.98 -28.57
C GLU A 378 -9.61 -10.11 -27.16
N VAL A 379 -9.96 -11.34 -26.79
CA VAL A 379 -10.15 -11.77 -25.40
C VAL A 379 -9.19 -12.92 -25.17
N VAL A 380 -8.42 -12.86 -24.08
CA VAL A 380 -7.41 -13.88 -23.78
C VAL A 380 -7.28 -14.11 -22.29
N ALA A 381 -7.12 -15.37 -21.90
CA ALA A 381 -6.65 -15.76 -20.58
C ALA A 381 -5.31 -16.48 -20.70
N TYR A 382 -4.33 -16.07 -19.91
CA TYR A 382 -2.98 -16.63 -19.97
C TYR A 382 -2.30 -16.68 -18.60
N LEU A 383 -1.32 -17.57 -18.49
CA LEU A 383 -0.36 -17.63 -17.39
C LEU A 383 0.86 -16.78 -17.76
N TRP A 384 1.17 -15.78 -16.94
CA TRP A 384 2.36 -14.95 -17.01
C TRP A 384 3.41 -15.37 -15.98
N ASN A 385 4.44 -16.07 -16.45
CA ASN A 385 5.59 -16.58 -15.73
C ASN A 385 6.81 -15.66 -15.97
N GLN A 386 6.80 -14.49 -15.31
CA GLN A 386 7.82 -13.44 -15.47
C GLN A 386 9.26 -13.91 -15.20
N LEU A 387 9.42 -14.96 -14.39
CA LEU A 387 10.73 -15.48 -13.99
C LEU A 387 11.16 -16.71 -14.79
N HIS A 388 10.43 -17.10 -15.84
CA HIS A 388 10.73 -18.29 -16.64
C HIS A 388 10.97 -19.55 -15.79
N GLN A 389 10.24 -19.71 -14.69
CA GLN A 389 10.35 -20.91 -13.85
C GLN A 389 9.83 -22.10 -14.64
N SER A 390 10.50 -23.25 -14.58
CA SER A 390 10.00 -24.49 -15.16
C SER A 390 8.77 -25.01 -14.41
N TYR A 391 7.73 -25.40 -15.13
CA TYR A 391 6.51 -25.95 -14.55
C TYR A 391 5.84 -26.99 -15.46
N THR A 392 5.02 -27.83 -14.85
CA THR A 392 4.01 -28.64 -15.52
C THR A 392 2.64 -28.11 -15.14
N SER A 393 1.75 -27.89 -16.10
CA SER A 393 0.36 -27.59 -15.77
C SER A 393 -0.65 -28.26 -16.66
N GLU A 394 -1.74 -28.69 -16.03
CA GLU A 394 -2.94 -29.32 -16.58
C GLU A 394 -4.15 -28.79 -15.81
N GLY A 395 -5.35 -28.94 -16.35
CA GLY A 395 -6.53 -28.51 -15.60
C GLY A 395 -7.81 -28.47 -16.40
N ARG A 396 -8.74 -27.65 -15.94
CA ARG A 396 -10.05 -27.45 -16.53
C ARG A 396 -10.40 -25.96 -16.54
N LEU A 397 -10.98 -25.53 -17.64
CA LEU A 397 -11.44 -24.16 -17.86
C LEU A 397 -12.93 -24.22 -18.18
N ARG A 398 -13.73 -23.47 -17.42
CA ARG A 398 -15.15 -23.31 -17.69
C ARG A 398 -15.47 -21.86 -17.95
N VAL A 399 -16.31 -21.60 -18.94
CA VAL A 399 -16.78 -20.25 -19.26
C VAL A 399 -18.28 -20.24 -19.16
N TYR A 400 -18.80 -19.24 -18.45
CA TYR A 400 -20.21 -19.02 -18.28
C TYR A 400 -20.58 -17.68 -18.87
N LEU A 401 -21.65 -17.66 -19.65
CA LEU A 401 -22.33 -16.43 -20.06
C LEU A 401 -23.08 -15.88 -18.84
N VAL A 402 -22.76 -14.66 -18.41
CA VAL A 402 -23.40 -13.97 -17.28
C VAL A 402 -24.50 -13.08 -17.84
N ARG A 403 -25.75 -13.30 -17.41
CA ARG A 403 -26.86 -12.43 -17.78
C ARG A 403 -27.05 -11.39 -16.69
N PRO A 404 -27.05 -10.07 -17.02
CA PRO A 404 -27.36 -9.06 -16.04
C PRO A 404 -28.75 -9.32 -15.49
N TRP A 405 -28.90 -9.11 -14.19
CA TRP A 405 -30.23 -9.14 -13.61
C TRP A 405 -31.01 -7.95 -14.15
N LYS A 406 -32.11 -8.22 -14.85
CA LYS A 406 -33.06 -7.18 -15.29
C LYS A 406 -34.07 -6.96 -14.17
N GLU A 407 -34.07 -5.76 -13.59
CA GLU A 407 -35.14 -5.30 -12.69
C GLU A 407 -36.50 -5.55 -13.35
N GLY A 408 -37.31 -6.43 -12.76
CA GLY A 408 -38.68 -6.71 -13.22
C GLY A 408 -39.01 -8.14 -13.65
N HIS A 409 -38.03 -9.06 -13.72
CA HIS A 409 -38.36 -10.48 -13.77
C HIS A 409 -38.59 -11.00 -12.34
N LYS A 410 -39.88 -11.16 -11.98
CA LYS A 410 -40.23 -11.95 -10.80
C LYS A 410 -39.74 -13.40 -11.03
N PRO A 411 -39.14 -14.03 -10.00
CA PRO A 411 -38.55 -15.36 -10.11
C PRO A 411 -39.56 -16.43 -10.53
#